data_AF-A0A800JC00-F1
#
_entry.id   AF-A0A800JC00-F1
#
_cell.length_a   1.000
_cell.length_b   1.000
_cell.length_c   1.000
_cell.angle_alpha   90.00
_cell.angle_beta   90.00
_cell.angle_gamma   90.00
#
_symmetry.space_group_name_H-M   'P 1'
#
loop_
_entity.id
_entity.type
_entity.pdbx_description
1 polymer ?
#
loop_
_entity_poly.entity_id
_entity_poly.type
_entity_poly.pdbx_seq_one_letter_code
_entity_poly.pdbx_strand_id
1 'polypeptide(L)'
;FGNEILNPDGSVNRTALGGIVFVDAEKLKQLNEISHPIIAEMIQKEFEESVSDSNGGIVFLEAALLIEANWYKVCGHIWVVSLDPTIALR
;
A
#
# COMPACT_ATOMS: atom_id res chain seq x y z
N PHE A 1 -6.64 -17.25 -1.28
CA PHE A 1 -7.43 -16.86 -2.46
C PHE A 1 -7.46 -17.92 -3.57
N GLY A 2 -6.83 -19.10 -3.39
CA GLY A 2 -6.87 -20.20 -4.36
C GLY A 2 -5.95 -20.00 -5.57
N ASN A 3 -5.89 -21.00 -6.46
CA ASN A 3 -5.03 -20.96 -7.67
C ASN A 3 -5.62 -20.10 -8.79
N GLU A 4 -6.91 -19.76 -8.70
CA GLU A 4 -7.64 -18.91 -9.62
C GLU A 4 -7.10 -17.47 -9.69
N ILE A 5 -6.34 -17.04 -8.66
CA ILE A 5 -5.67 -15.74 -8.65
C ILE A 5 -4.28 -15.75 -9.27
N LEU A 6 -3.86 -16.86 -9.90
CA LEU A 6 -2.55 -16.98 -10.53
C LEU A 6 -2.68 -16.92 -12.06
N ASN A 7 -1.76 -16.20 -12.68
CA ASN A 7 -1.51 -16.26 -14.11
C ASN A 7 -0.79 -17.57 -14.47
N PRO A 8 -0.74 -17.97 -15.75
CA PRO A 8 -0.04 -19.19 -16.19
C PRO A 8 1.44 -19.22 -15.83
N ASP A 9 2.08 -18.05 -15.66
CA ASP A 9 3.48 -17.91 -15.25
C ASP A 9 3.69 -17.92 -13.72
N GLY A 10 2.60 -18.09 -12.94
CA GLY A 10 2.63 -18.10 -11.48
C GLY A 10 2.58 -16.72 -10.82
N SER A 11 2.55 -15.63 -11.60
CA SER A 11 2.35 -14.28 -11.05
C SER A 11 0.91 -14.05 -10.61
N VAL A 12 0.69 -13.09 -9.71
CA VAL A 12 -0.67 -12.77 -9.22
C VAL A 12 -1.49 -12.07 -10.30
N ASN A 13 -2.63 -12.65 -10.66
CA ASN A 13 -3.68 -12.00 -11.42
C ASN A 13 -4.42 -10.99 -10.54
N ARG A 14 -4.00 -9.73 -10.60
CA ARG A 14 -4.56 -8.63 -9.79
C ARG A 14 -6.04 -8.38 -10.06
N THR A 15 -6.51 -8.59 -11.28
CA THR A 15 -7.94 -8.42 -11.62
C THR A 15 -8.78 -9.49 -10.94
N ALA A 16 -8.35 -10.76 -11.00
CA ALA A 16 -9.04 -11.86 -10.33
C ALA A 16 -9.04 -11.69 -8.81
N LEU A 17 -7.87 -11.38 -8.23
CA LEU A 17 -7.76 -11.12 -6.79
C LEU A 17 -8.61 -9.91 -6.37
N GLY A 18 -8.56 -8.81 -7.12
CA GLY A 18 -9.34 -7.59 -6.89
C GLY A 18 -10.85 -7.87 -6.87
N GLY A 19 -11.34 -8.64 -7.84
CA GLY A 19 -12.75 -9.07 -7.90
C GLY A 19 -13.21 -9.89 -6.70
N ILE A 20 -12.28 -10.52 -5.97
CA ILE A 20 -12.56 -11.27 -4.74
C ILE A 20 -12.52 -10.36 -3.52
N VAL A 21 -11.47 -9.53 -3.38
CA VAL A 21 -11.24 -8.77 -2.14
C VAL A 21 -12.10 -7.51 -2.05
N PHE A 22 -12.43 -6.85 -3.16
CA PHE A 22 -13.20 -5.60 -3.09
C PHE A 22 -14.71 -5.80 -2.88
N VAL A 23 -15.20 -7.04 -2.93
CA VAL A 23 -16.60 -7.39 -2.63
C VAL A 23 -16.77 -8.08 -1.27
N ASP A 24 -15.67 -8.39 -0.58
CA ASP A 24 -15.64 -9.12 0.69
C ASP A 24 -14.62 -8.50 1.64
N ALA A 25 -15.12 -7.78 2.64
CA ALA A 25 -14.30 -7.04 3.60
C ALA A 25 -13.37 -7.94 4.43
N GLU A 26 -13.77 -9.17 4.74
CA GLU A 26 -12.92 -10.09 5.51
C GLU A 26 -11.77 -10.60 4.66
N LYS A 27 -12.01 -10.83 3.37
CA LYS A 27 -10.95 -11.18 2.41
C LYS A 27 -9.99 -10.04 2.13
N LEU A 28 -10.49 -8.80 2.06
CA LEU A 28 -9.62 -7.63 1.95
C LEU A 28 -8.74 -7.48 3.20
N LYS A 29 -9.33 -7.65 4.39
CA LYS A 29 -8.58 -7.65 5.64
C LYS A 29 -7.50 -8.75 5.65
N GLN A 30 -7.85 -9.96 5.24
CA GLN A 30 -6.89 -11.06 5.11
C GLN A 30 -5.74 -10.71 4.15
N LEU A 31 -6.04 -10.09 3.00
CA LEU A 31 -5.00 -9.66 2.06
C LEU A 31 -4.07 -8.63 2.70
N ASN A 32 -4.64 -7.63 3.38
CA ASN A 32 -3.91 -6.56 4.04
C ASN A 32 -3.03 -7.10 5.19
N GLU A 33 -3.50 -8.07 5.97
CA GLU A 33 -2.70 -8.72 7.02
C GLU A 33 -1.47 -9.43 6.47
N ILE A 34 -1.55 -9.96 5.25
CA ILE A 34 -0.41 -10.60 4.56
C ILE A 34 0.52 -9.55 3.96
N SER A 35 -0.03 -8.55 3.27
CA SER A 35 0.76 -7.60 2.48
C SER A 35 1.37 -6.48 3.30
N HIS A 36 0.67 -5.96 4.32
CA HIS A 36 1.10 -4.76 5.04
C HIS A 36 2.44 -4.92 5.78
N PRO A 37 2.73 -6.04 6.47
CA PRO A 37 4.04 -6.21 7.11
C PRO A 37 5.19 -6.20 6.10
N ILE A 38 5.01 -6.89 4.98
CA ILE A 38 6.02 -6.96 3.90
C ILE A 38 6.24 -5.58 3.29
N ILE A 39 5.16 -4.84 3.02
CA ILE A 39 5.26 -3.47 2.48
C ILE A 39 5.94 -2.53 3.49
N ALA A 40 5.68 -2.68 4.80
CA ALA A 40 6.35 -1.88 5.82
C ALA A 40 7.87 -2.12 5.84
N GLU A 41 8.30 -3.38 5.70
CA GLU A 41 9.73 -3.72 5.58
C GLU A 41 10.34 -3.12 4.31
N MET A 42 9.62 -3.17 3.18
CA MET A 42 10.07 -2.56 1.93
C MET A 42 10.21 -1.03 2.05
N ILE A 43 9.23 -0.36 2.67
CA ILE A 43 9.27 1.09 2.92
C ILE A 43 10.49 1.45 3.76
N GLN A 44 10.76 0.72 4.84
CA GLN A 44 11.90 0.99 5.71
C GLN A 44 13.22 0.84 4.95
N LYS A 45 13.36 -0.23 4.16
CA LYS A 45 14.55 -0.46 3.35
C LYS A 45 14.75 0.64 2.31
N GLU A 46 13.71 1.00 1.56
CA GLU A 46 13.80 2.02 0.50
C GLU A 46 14.06 3.42 1.09
N PHE A 47 13.56 3.70 2.29
CA PHE A 47 13.89 4.91 3.04
C PHE A 47 15.38 4.95 3.42
N GLU A 48 15.92 3.87 3.98
CA GLU A 48 17.34 3.79 4.36
C GLU A 48 18.28 3.99 3.15
N GLU A 49 17.99 3.33 2.03
CA GLU A 49 18.73 3.46 0.78
C GLU A 49 18.63 4.90 0.21
N SER A 50 17.45 5.50 0.28
CA SER A 50 17.25 6.88 -0.20
C SER A 50 18.00 7.91 0.65
N VAL A 51 18.07 7.70 1.97
CA VAL A 51 18.77 8.62 2.89
C VAL A 51 20.29 8.47 2.76
N SER A 52 20.82 7.26 2.54
CA SER A 52 22.26 7.07 2.34
C SER A 52 22.78 7.77 1.08
N ASP A 53 21.98 7.78 0.02
CA ASP A 53 22.41 8.29 -1.29
C ASP A 53 22.19 9.81 -1.46
N SER A 54 21.28 10.41 -0.68
CA SER A 54 20.76 11.75 -0.97
C SER A 54 21.45 12.92 -0.26
N ASN A 55 22.47 12.69 0.58
CA ASN A 55 23.21 13.74 1.30
C ASN A 55 22.30 14.82 1.93
N GLY A 56 21.17 14.40 2.52
CA GLY A 56 20.16 15.30 3.12
C GLY A 56 18.92 15.59 2.27
N GLY A 57 18.54 14.69 1.35
CA GLY A 57 17.31 14.81 0.56
C GLY A 57 16.03 14.55 1.37
N ILE A 58 14.87 14.96 0.82
CA ILE A 58 13.54 14.71 1.39
C ILE A 58 12.94 13.49 0.68
N VAL A 59 12.44 12.52 1.46
CA VAL A 59 11.72 11.34 0.95
C VAL A 59 10.22 11.55 1.15
N PHE A 60 9.43 11.31 0.10
CA PHE A 60 7.97 11.33 0.15
C PHE A 60 7.43 9.90 0.11
N LEU A 61 6.75 9.49 1.18
CA LEU A 61 5.97 8.26 1.21
C LEU A 61 4.52 8.59 0.82
N GLU A 62 4.12 8.20 -0.39
CA GLU A 62 2.74 8.28 -0.87
C GLU A 62 2.06 6.92 -0.70
N ALA A 63 0.94 6.89 0.00
CA ALA A 63 0.15 5.68 0.19
C ALA A 63 -1.31 6.00 0.47
N ALA A 64 -2.21 5.34 -0.26
CA ALA A 64 -3.66 5.49 -0.07
C ALA A 64 -4.14 5.07 1.34
N LEU A 65 -3.45 4.12 1.97
CA LEU A 65 -3.77 3.59 3.30
C LEU A 65 -2.72 3.96 4.36
N LEU A 66 -2.05 5.11 4.19
CA LEU A 66 -0.93 5.54 5.05
C LEU A 66 -1.28 5.50 6.55
N ILE A 67 -2.51 5.93 6.90
CA ILE A 67 -2.98 6.01 8.28
C ILE A 67 -3.46 4.64 8.77
N GLU A 68 -4.32 3.98 8.00
CA GLU A 68 -4.93 2.69 8.30
C GLU A 68 -3.88 1.58 8.46
N ALA A 69 -2.83 1.61 7.64
CA ALA A 69 -1.72 0.66 7.70
C ALA A 69 -0.66 1.02 8.75
N ASN A 70 -0.84 2.12 9.51
CA ASN A 70 0.12 2.64 10.49
C ASN A 70 1.50 3.01 9.92
N TRP A 71 1.64 3.17 8.60
CA TRP A 71 2.90 3.51 7.96
C TRP A 71 3.31 4.96 8.21
N TYR A 72 2.38 5.85 8.57
CA TYR A 72 2.70 7.22 8.99
C TYR A 72 3.71 7.32 10.15
N LYS A 73 3.90 6.25 10.94
CA LYS A 73 4.81 6.24 12.09
C LYS A 73 6.28 6.42 11.72
N VAL A 74 6.66 6.12 10.48
CA VAL A 74 8.03 6.37 9.98
C VAL A 74 8.18 7.78 9.39
N CYS A 75 7.09 8.52 9.21
CA CYS A 75 7.11 9.85 8.62
C CYS A 75 7.34 10.93 9.68
N GLY A 76 8.25 11.87 9.40
CA GLY A 76 8.42 13.07 10.24
C GLY A 76 7.29 14.09 10.08
N HIS A 77 6.68 14.15 8.89
CA HIS A 77 5.53 15.00 8.59
C HIS A 77 4.49 14.23 7.78
N ILE A 78 3.22 14.50 8.05
CA ILE A 78 2.07 13.89 7.34
C ILE A 78 1.39 14.99 6.53
N TRP A 79 1.24 14.75 5.23
CA TRP A 79 0.59 15.67 4.31
C TRP A 79 -0.71 15.03 3.85
N VAL A 80 -1.82 15.74 4.05
CA VAL A 80 -3.15 15.27 3.64
C VAL A 80 -3.64 16.16 2.51
N VAL A 81 -3.95 15.54 1.38
CA VAL A 81 -4.67 16.19 0.28
C VAL A 81 -6.15 15.88 0.46
N SER A 82 -6.98 16.92 0.57
CA SER A 82 -8.42 16.77 0.75
C SER A 82 -9.20 17.61 -0.26
N LEU A 83 -10.37 17.11 -0.64
CA LEU A 83 -11.33 17.78 -1.49
C LEU A 83 -12.74 17.45 -0.99
N ASP A 84 -13.71 18.26 -1.41
CA ASP A 84 -15.11 17.99 -1.12
C ASP A 84 -15.53 16.61 -1.69
N PRO A 85 -16.19 15.74 -0.91
CA PRO A 85 -16.61 14.41 -1.37
C PRO A 85 -17.48 14.45 -2.64
N THR A 86 -18.26 15.51 -2.83
CA THR A 86 -19.09 15.69 -4.03
C THR A 86 -18.28 15.92 -5.30
N ILE A 87 -17.03 16.36 -5.16
CA ILE A 87 -16.07 16.51 -6.26
C ILE A 87 -15.28 15.21 -6.46
N ALA A 88 -14.93 14.50 -5.38
CA ALA A 88 -14.12 13.28 -5.42
C ALA A 88 -14.81 12.08 -6.08
N LEU A 89 -16.14 12.01 -6.01
CA LEU A 89 -16.94 10.89 -6.50
C LEU A 89 -17.43 11.06 -7.95
N ARG A 90 -16.94 12.07 -8.67
CA ARG A 90 -17.21 12.27 -10.10
C ARG A 90 -16.23 11.47 -10.95
#